data_AF-A0AAV4A004-F1
#
_entry.id   AF-A0AAV4A004-F1
#
_cell.length_a   1.000
_cell.length_b   1.000
_cell.length_c   1.000
_cell.angle_alpha   90.00
_cell.angle_beta   90.00
_cell.angle_gamma   90.00
#
_symmetry.space_group_name_H-M   'P 1'
#
loop_
_entity.id
_entity.type
_entity.pdbx_description
1 polymer ?
#
loop_
_entity_poly.entity_id
_entity_poly.type
_entity_poly.pdbx_seq_one_letter_code
_entity_poly.pdbx_strand_id
1 'polypeptide(L)'
;MFDPPHLMKSIRNNLKRHGFTKDGADVSWEFVERFYQMDSSLPIRMAPKLTKRHILVPTFADLNVKLAAQVLSHTVAAGITTMIKPNAIPPTASATAEFIDSFDKLFNCFNSRTLKQKTSGSFVVYKSSKAQNQGLFNTFITLERSE
;
A
#
# COMPACT_ATOMS: atom_id res chain seq x y z
N MET A 1 12.24 -18.23 -5.17
CA MET A 1 11.75 -17.66 -3.90
C MET A 1 11.48 -16.18 -4.15
N PHE A 2 10.24 -15.71 -3.99
CA PHE A 2 9.93 -14.28 -4.17
C PHE A 2 10.54 -13.47 -3.02
N ASP A 3 11.03 -12.27 -3.31
CA ASP A 3 11.50 -11.31 -2.31
C ASP A 3 10.49 -10.15 -2.21
N PRO A 4 9.54 -10.19 -1.24
CA PRO A 4 8.53 -9.14 -1.06
C PRO A 4 9.13 -7.74 -0.81
N PRO A 5 10.22 -7.58 -0.03
CA PRO A 5 10.95 -6.31 0.06
C PRO A 5 11.40 -5.73 -1.28
N HIS A 6 11.97 -6.55 -2.17
CA HIS A 6 12.37 -6.10 -3.50
C HIS A 6 11.17 -5.75 -4.38
N LEU A 7 10.08 -6.52 -4.30
CA LEU A 7 8.84 -6.23 -5.01
C LEU A 7 8.27 -4.85 -4.63
N MET A 8 8.25 -4.50 -3.35
CA MET A 8 7.77 -3.18 -2.90
C MET A 8 8.57 -2.02 -3.47
N LYS A 9 9.89 -2.18 -3.59
CA LYS A 9 10.74 -1.16 -4.21
C LYS A 9 10.41 -0.98 -5.68
N SER A 10 10.25 -2.10 -6.40
CA SER A 10 9.91 -2.08 -7.82
C SER A 10 8.56 -1.42 -8.07
N ILE A 11 7.53 -1.76 -7.28
CA ILE A 11 6.19 -1.16 -7.41
C ILE A 11 6.24 0.34 -7.15
N ARG A 12 6.89 0.78 -6.06
CA ARG A 12 7.02 2.23 -5.78
C ARG A 12 7.82 2.96 -6.85
N ASN A 13 8.86 2.34 -7.42
CA ASN A 13 9.65 2.93 -8.51
C ASN A 13 8.84 3.05 -9.81
N ASN A 14 8.12 1.99 -10.16
CA ASN A 14 7.26 1.98 -11.34
C ASN A 14 6.12 2.98 -11.20
N LEU A 15 5.50 3.05 -10.02
CA LEU A 15 4.48 4.06 -9.70
C LEU A 15 5.02 5.47 -9.96
N LYS A 16 6.22 5.77 -9.46
CA LYS A 16 6.85 7.10 -9.61
C LYS A 16 7.24 7.42 -11.05
N ARG A 17 7.74 6.44 -11.82
CA ARG A 17 8.29 6.68 -13.17
C ARG A 17 7.25 6.59 -14.28
N HIS A 18 6.29 5.69 -14.15
CA HIS A 18 5.39 5.29 -15.22
C HIS A 18 3.92 5.33 -14.81
N GLY A 19 3.61 5.26 -13.51
CA GLY A 19 2.24 5.02 -13.05
C GLY A 19 1.77 3.60 -13.37
N PHE A 20 0.47 3.36 -13.17
CA PHE A 20 -0.21 2.12 -13.56
C PHE A 20 -1.61 2.44 -14.08
N THR A 21 -2.23 1.46 -14.73
CA THR A 21 -3.66 1.50 -15.06
C THR A 21 -4.32 0.30 -14.39
N LYS A 22 -5.41 0.55 -13.66
CA LYS A 22 -6.22 -0.49 -13.00
C LYS A 22 -7.67 -0.28 -13.41
N ASP A 23 -8.27 -1.27 -14.06
CA ASP A 23 -9.69 -1.23 -14.48
C ASP A 23 -10.07 0.02 -15.29
N GLY A 24 -9.16 0.49 -16.16
CA GLY A 24 -9.35 1.70 -16.96
C GLY A 24 -9.14 3.02 -16.19
N ALA A 25 -8.79 2.97 -14.91
CA ALA A 25 -8.45 4.13 -14.10
C ALA A 25 -6.94 4.30 -13.93
N ASP A 26 -6.49 5.55 -13.99
CA ASP A 26 -5.07 5.89 -13.86
C ASP A 26 -4.63 5.94 -12.40
N VAL A 27 -3.58 5.19 -12.12
CA VAL A 27 -2.88 5.16 -10.83
C VAL A 27 -1.60 5.99 -10.98
N SER A 28 -1.68 7.25 -10.55
CA SER A 28 -0.59 8.22 -10.69
C SER A 28 0.12 8.51 -9.37
N TRP A 29 1.44 8.70 -9.45
CA TRP A 29 2.28 9.20 -8.36
C TRP A 29 1.91 10.62 -7.93
N GLU A 30 1.37 11.42 -8.83
CA GLU A 30 0.97 12.81 -8.55
C GLU A 30 -0.04 12.90 -7.40
N PHE A 31 -0.93 11.91 -7.27
CA PHE A 31 -1.89 11.86 -6.15
C PHE A 31 -1.20 11.63 -4.81
N VAL A 32 -0.09 10.87 -4.78
CA VAL A 32 0.73 10.68 -3.58
C VAL A 32 1.46 11.97 -3.22
N GLU A 33 2.00 12.69 -4.20
CA GLU A 33 2.67 13.97 -3.96
C GLU A 33 1.70 15.03 -3.46
N ARG A 34 0.53 15.15 -4.09
CA ARG A 34 -0.53 16.09 -3.70
C ARG A 34 -1.05 15.80 -2.29
N PHE A 35 -1.29 14.52 -1.98
CA PHE A 35 -1.63 14.09 -0.62
C PHE A 35 -0.55 14.51 0.38
N TYR A 36 0.72 14.26 0.09
CA TYR A 36 1.82 14.68 0.97
C TYR A 36 1.85 16.20 1.18
N GLN A 37 1.71 17.00 0.12
CA GLN A 37 1.73 18.46 0.21
C GLN A 37 0.62 18.97 1.14
N MET A 38 -0.60 18.46 0.98
CA MET A 38 -1.75 18.82 1.82
C MET A 38 -1.58 18.32 3.25
N ASP A 39 -1.19 17.05 3.44
CA ASP A 39 -1.01 16.47 4.76
C ASP A 39 0.12 17.15 5.55
N SER A 40 1.16 17.61 4.86
CA SER A 40 2.32 18.26 5.49
C SER A 40 2.02 19.66 6.04
N SER A 41 0.96 20.32 5.57
CA SER A 41 0.52 21.62 6.08
C SER A 41 -0.49 21.51 7.23
N LEU A 42 -1.01 20.31 7.51
CA LEU A 42 -1.95 20.11 8.60
C LEU A 42 -1.24 20.07 9.96
N PRO A 43 -1.84 20.66 11.02
CA PRO A 43 -1.30 20.58 12.37
C PRO A 43 -1.32 19.14 12.90
N ILE A 44 -2.34 18.36 12.51
CA ILE A 44 -2.46 16.94 12.81
C ILE A 44 -2.43 16.19 11.48
N ARG A 45 -1.36 15.40 11.28
CA ARG A 45 -1.11 14.68 10.04
C ARG A 45 -1.80 13.32 10.03
N MET A 46 -2.42 12.98 8.90
CA MET A 46 -2.99 11.66 8.61
C MET A 46 -1.91 10.62 8.35
N ALA A 47 -0.83 11.00 7.67
CA ALA A 47 0.30 10.12 7.38
C ALA A 47 1.62 10.69 7.93
N PRO A 48 1.82 10.71 9.28
CA PRO A 48 2.99 11.34 9.90
C PRO A 48 4.32 10.67 9.49
N LYS A 49 4.27 9.40 9.09
CA LYS A 49 5.43 8.64 8.60
C LYS A 49 5.86 9.05 7.19
N LEU A 50 4.98 9.67 6.41
CA LEU A 50 5.28 10.16 5.08
C LEU A 50 6.03 11.49 5.20
N THR A 51 7.23 11.54 4.65
CA THR A 51 8.13 12.71 4.74
C THR A 51 8.65 13.08 3.37
N LYS A 52 9.23 14.28 3.23
CA LYS A 52 9.81 14.77 1.96
C LYS A 52 10.76 13.78 1.28
N ARG A 53 11.48 12.97 2.07
CA ARG A 53 12.39 11.92 1.57
C ARG A 53 11.67 10.82 0.77
N HIS A 54 10.42 10.56 1.08
CA HIS A 54 9.57 9.60 0.38
C HIS A 54 9.12 10.12 -1.00
N ILE A 55 9.01 11.45 -1.15
CA ILE A 55 8.54 12.10 -2.38
C ILE A 55 9.70 12.40 -3.34
N LEU A 56 10.72 13.10 -2.84
CA LEU A 56 11.87 13.49 -3.68
C LEU A 56 12.68 12.29 -4.17
N VAL A 57 12.62 11.15 -3.48
CA VAL A 57 13.38 9.92 -3.70
C VAL A 57 14.77 10.18 -4.32
N PRO A 58 15.75 10.67 -3.53
CA PRO A 58 17.13 10.81 -4.02
C PRO A 58 17.67 9.45 -4.49
N THR A 59 18.72 9.45 -5.31
CA THR A 59 19.28 8.27 -6.01
C THR A 59 19.52 7.05 -5.11
N PHE A 60 19.77 7.25 -3.80
CA PHE A 60 19.96 6.17 -2.81
C PHE A 60 18.69 5.77 -2.04
N ALA A 61 17.63 6.58 -2.05
CA ALA A 61 16.33 6.26 -1.44
C ALA A 61 15.53 5.24 -2.27
N ASP A 62 15.84 5.09 -3.56
CA ASP A 62 15.30 4.05 -4.44
C ASP A 62 15.56 2.63 -3.88
N LEU A 63 16.64 2.45 -3.13
CA LEU A 63 17.02 1.15 -2.54
C LEU A 63 16.38 0.87 -1.18
N ASN A 64 15.71 1.85 -0.57
CA ASN A 64 15.21 1.73 0.79
C ASN A 64 13.78 1.14 0.82
N VAL A 65 13.69 -0.14 1.17
CA VAL A 65 12.42 -0.88 1.32
C VAL A 65 11.49 -0.20 2.32
N LYS A 66 12.03 0.33 3.42
CA LYS A 66 11.22 0.96 4.46
C LYS A 66 10.49 2.19 3.91
N LEU A 67 11.17 3.01 3.12
CA LEU A 67 10.54 4.18 2.49
C LEU A 67 9.46 3.74 1.50
N ALA A 68 9.72 2.72 0.69
CA ALA A 68 8.73 2.18 -0.24
C ALA A 68 7.48 1.65 0.49
N ALA A 69 7.66 0.88 1.57
CA ALA A 69 6.57 0.36 2.38
C ALA A 69 5.77 1.46 3.09
N GLN A 70 6.43 2.53 3.52
CA GLN A 70 5.75 3.68 4.14
C GLN A 70 4.90 4.47 3.14
N VAL A 71 5.35 4.60 1.88
CA VAL A 71 4.53 5.18 0.80
C VAL A 71 3.35 4.28 0.48
N LEU A 72 3.60 2.97 0.33
CA LEU A 72 2.59 1.97 -0.01
C LEU A 72 1.84 1.45 1.23
N SER A 73 1.53 2.34 2.18
CA SER A 73 0.90 1.94 3.44
C SER A 73 -0.59 2.26 3.50
N HIS A 74 -1.33 1.48 4.30
CA HIS A 74 -2.76 1.72 4.54
C HIS A 74 -3.06 3.16 4.99
N THR A 75 -2.18 3.78 5.80
CA THR A 75 -2.37 5.17 6.24
C THR A 75 -2.34 6.19 5.10
N VAL A 76 -1.54 5.93 4.06
CA VAL A 76 -1.48 6.79 2.87
C VAL A 76 -2.73 6.58 2.01
N ALA A 77 -3.15 5.34 1.79
CA ALA A 77 -4.40 5.04 1.09
C ALA A 77 -5.61 5.71 1.76
N ALA A 78 -5.78 5.49 3.06
CA ALA A 78 -6.87 6.08 3.83
C ALA A 78 -6.84 7.62 3.78
N GLY A 79 -5.65 8.22 3.87
CA GLY A 79 -5.49 9.66 3.77
C GLY A 79 -5.83 10.24 2.39
N ILE A 80 -5.52 9.52 1.31
CA ILE A 80 -5.95 9.91 -0.04
C ILE A 80 -7.48 9.82 -0.12
N THR A 81 -8.08 8.72 0.32
CA THR A 81 -9.53 8.52 0.29
C THR A 81 -10.30 9.56 1.11
N THR A 82 -9.80 9.97 2.28
CA THR A 82 -10.45 10.99 3.11
C THR A 82 -10.44 12.36 2.46
N MET A 83 -9.40 12.69 1.68
CA MET A 83 -9.29 13.96 0.95
C MET A 83 -10.12 14.03 -0.34
N ILE A 84 -10.69 12.91 -0.80
CA ILE A 84 -11.60 12.90 -1.97
C ILE A 84 -12.93 13.58 -1.63
N LYS A 85 -13.53 13.25 -0.46
CA LYS A 85 -14.84 13.80 -0.04
C LYS A 85 -14.90 15.33 -0.02
N PRO A 86 -13.92 16.07 0.55
CA PRO A 86 -13.91 17.52 0.51
C PRO A 86 -13.49 18.10 -0.86
N ASN A 87 -13.37 17.29 -1.92
CA ASN A 87 -12.86 17.68 -3.24
C ASN A 87 -11.45 18.29 -3.22
N ALA A 88 -10.63 17.99 -2.21
CA ALA A 88 -9.24 18.46 -2.15
C ALA A 88 -8.35 17.71 -3.17
N ILE A 89 -8.66 16.42 -3.37
CA ILE A 89 -8.06 15.55 -4.38
C ILE A 89 -9.18 15.06 -5.31
N PRO A 90 -8.96 15.00 -6.64
CA PRO A 90 -9.98 14.53 -7.57
C PRO A 90 -10.40 13.07 -7.29
N PRO A 91 -11.63 12.69 -7.62
CA PRO A 91 -12.15 11.33 -7.37
C PRO A 91 -11.38 10.23 -8.12
N THR A 92 -10.67 10.58 -9.20
CA THR A 92 -9.76 9.67 -9.91
C THR A 92 -8.65 9.11 -9.02
N ALA A 93 -8.29 9.80 -7.93
CA ALA A 93 -7.34 9.31 -6.95
C ALA A 93 -7.84 8.10 -6.14
N SER A 94 -9.13 7.75 -6.22
CA SER A 94 -9.67 6.54 -5.58
C SER A 94 -8.95 5.29 -6.07
N ALA A 95 -8.65 5.21 -7.36
CA ALA A 95 -7.90 4.10 -7.95
C ALA A 95 -6.50 3.96 -7.34
N THR A 96 -5.80 5.09 -7.14
CA THR A 96 -4.49 5.09 -6.46
C THR A 96 -4.60 4.67 -5.00
N ALA A 97 -5.61 5.13 -4.27
CA ALA A 97 -5.81 4.73 -2.88
C ALA A 97 -6.06 3.22 -2.75
N GLU A 98 -6.95 2.66 -3.58
CA GLU A 98 -7.23 1.22 -3.62
C GLU A 98 -6.02 0.39 -4.03
N PHE A 99 -5.24 0.88 -5.00
CA PHE A 99 -4.00 0.23 -5.43
C PHE A 99 -3.01 0.15 -4.27
N ILE A 100 -2.78 1.26 -3.56
CA ILE A 100 -1.88 1.32 -2.41
C ILE A 100 -2.36 0.38 -1.30
N ASP A 101 -3.65 0.41 -0.97
CA ASP A 101 -4.24 -0.44 0.07
C ASP A 101 -4.14 -1.93 -0.27
N SER A 102 -4.34 -2.28 -1.55
CA SER A 102 -4.19 -3.65 -2.04
C SER A 102 -2.76 -4.17 -1.87
N PHE A 103 -1.76 -3.33 -2.16
CA PHE A 103 -0.35 -3.68 -1.97
C PHE A 103 0.08 -3.73 -0.50
N ASP A 104 -0.45 -2.85 0.36
CA ASP A 104 -0.22 -2.94 1.82
C ASP A 104 -0.72 -4.28 2.37
N LYS A 105 -1.96 -4.66 2.03
CA LYS A 105 -2.56 -5.93 2.42
C LYS A 105 -1.74 -7.12 1.90
N LEU A 106 -1.35 -7.08 0.62
CA LEU A 106 -0.52 -8.12 0.02
C LEU A 106 0.83 -8.26 0.76
N PHE A 107 1.50 -7.15 1.04
CA PHE A 107 2.76 -7.14 1.76
C PHE A 107 2.59 -7.67 3.19
N ASN A 108 1.53 -7.29 3.88
CA ASN A 108 1.21 -7.79 5.22
C ASN A 108 0.91 -9.30 5.22
N CYS A 109 0.24 -9.81 4.19
CA CYS A 109 0.03 -11.25 4.00
C CYS A 109 1.36 -12.00 3.88
N PHE A 110 2.29 -11.52 3.06
CA PHE A 110 3.62 -12.13 2.90
C PHE A 110 4.51 -12.01 4.14
N ASN A 111 4.36 -10.94 4.92
CA ASN A 111 5.14 -10.69 6.13
C ASN A 111 4.43 -11.15 7.42
N SER A 112 3.31 -11.87 7.30
CA SER A 112 2.58 -12.39 8.44
C SER A 112 3.42 -13.44 9.18
N ARG A 113 4.01 -13.06 10.31
CA ARG A 113 4.70 -14.01 11.19
C ARG A 113 3.65 -14.72 12.03
N THR A 114 3.63 -16.04 12.01
CA THR A 114 2.87 -16.79 13.03
C THR A 114 3.56 -16.57 14.36
N LEU A 115 2.91 -15.84 15.28
CA LEU A 115 3.35 -15.80 16.67
C LEU A 115 3.32 -17.24 17.20
N LYS A 116 4.51 -17.84 17.43
CA LYS A 116 4.61 -19.06 18.22
C LYS A 116 4.15 -18.68 19.63
N GLN A 117 3.06 -19.28 20.11
CA GLN A 117 2.60 -19.12 21.47
C GLN A 117 3.76 -19.42 22.42
N LYS A 118 4.17 -18.45 23.24
CA LYS A 118 4.72 -18.77 24.56
C LYS A 118 3.52 -19.06 25.44
N THR A 119 3.35 -20.31 25.82
CA THR A 119 2.37 -20.75 26.81
C THR A 119 2.64 -20.06 28.14
N SER A 120 1.82 -19.07 28.49
CA SER A 120 1.23 -18.89 29.82
C SER A 120 0.39 -17.61 29.84
N GLY A 121 -0.92 -17.76 29.65
CA GLY A 121 -1.96 -16.78 29.98
C GLY A 121 -1.95 -15.47 29.20
N SER A 122 -2.76 -15.34 28.15
CA SER A 122 -3.47 -14.10 27.76
C SER A 122 -4.37 -14.31 26.54
N PHE A 123 -5.46 -13.55 26.53
CA PHE A 123 -6.65 -13.48 25.67
C PHE A 123 -6.54 -13.91 24.19
N VAL A 124 -7.63 -14.54 23.70
CA VAL A 124 -7.80 -15.06 22.33
C VAL A 124 -8.21 -13.93 21.36
N VAL A 125 -7.46 -13.76 20.28
CA VAL A 125 -7.90 -13.05 19.07
C VAL A 125 -7.88 -14.05 17.92
N TYR A 126 -9.01 -14.17 17.22
CA TYR A 126 -9.26 -15.20 16.19
C TYR A 126 -8.25 -15.11 15.03
N LYS A 127 -7.70 -16.26 14.64
CA LYS A 127 -6.81 -16.43 13.47
C LYS A 127 -7.65 -16.77 12.23
N SER A 128 -7.52 -15.98 11.16
CA SER A 128 -7.91 -16.42 9.81
C SER A 128 -6.98 -17.57 9.37
N SER A 129 -7.58 -18.67 8.93
CA SER A 129 -6.89 -19.91 8.57
C SER A 129 -6.23 -19.81 7.19
N LYS A 130 -5.02 -20.37 7.04
CA LYS A 130 -4.26 -20.46 5.78
C LYS A 130 -5.06 -21.01 4.59
N ALA A 131 -6.12 -21.79 4.86
CA ALA A 131 -7.03 -22.30 3.82
C ALA A 131 -7.81 -21.18 3.10
N GLN A 132 -8.14 -20.07 3.78
CA GLN A 132 -8.83 -18.92 3.16
C GLN A 132 -7.92 -18.18 2.17
N ASN A 133 -6.62 -18.06 2.49
CA ASN A 133 -5.66 -17.36 1.62
C ASN A 133 -5.30 -18.18 0.37
N GLN A 134 -5.29 -19.52 0.45
CA GLN A 134 -5.18 -20.38 -0.73
C GLN A 134 -6.46 -20.36 -1.59
N GLY A 135 -7.64 -20.28 -0.96
CA GLY A 135 -8.91 -20.10 -1.68
C GLY A 135 -8.94 -18.82 -2.50
N LEU A 136 -8.57 -17.67 -1.90
CA LEU A 136 -8.52 -16.37 -2.58
C LEU A 136 -7.49 -16.33 -3.72
N PHE A 137 -6.34 -16.98 -3.55
CA PHE A 137 -5.32 -17.08 -4.60
C PHE A 137 -5.81 -17.93 -5.79
N ASN A 138 -6.49 -19.04 -5.53
CA ASN A 138 -7.04 -19.89 -6.59
C ASN A 138 -8.23 -19.23 -7.33
N THR A 139 -9.05 -18.43 -6.63
CA THR A 139 -10.13 -17.66 -7.26
C THR A 139 -9.60 -16.54 -8.16
N PHE A 140 -8.52 -15.86 -7.77
CA PHE A 140 -7.86 -14.86 -8.62
C PHE A 140 -7.26 -15.47 -9.90
N ILE A 141 -6.58 -16.62 -9.78
CA ILE A 141 -5.97 -17.32 -10.93
C ILE A 141 -7.00 -17.92 -11.89
N THR A 142 -8.22 -18.22 -11.43
CA THR A 142 -9.31 -18.74 -12.29
C THR A 142 -10.10 -17.63 -12.99
N LEU A 143 -10.20 -16.43 -12.41
CA LEU A 143 -10.78 -15.25 -13.07
C LEU A 143 -9.89 -14.68 -14.19
N GLU A 144 -8.57 -14.84 -14.08
CA GLU A 144 -7.59 -14.38 -15.07
C GLU A 144 -7.41 -15.33 -16.27
N ARG A 145 -8.16 -16.43 -16.33
CA ARG A 145 -8.10 -17.46 -17.39
C ARG A 145 -9.38 -17.61 -18.20
N SER A 146 -10.38 -16.75 -17.97
CA SER A 146 -11.66 -16.76 -18.68
C SER A 146 -11.85 -15.59 -19.66
N GLU A 147 -10.76 -15.03 -20.18
CA GLU A 147 -10.72 -14.19 -21.39
C GLU A 147 -9.75 -14.77 -22.41
#